data_AF-A0A182KEB4-F1
#
_entry.id   AF-A0A182KEB4-F1
#
_cell.length_a   1.000
_cell.length_b   1.000
_cell.length_c   1.000
_cell.angle_alpha   90.00
_cell.angle_beta   90.00
_cell.angle_gamma   90.00
#
_symmetry.space_group_name_H-M   'P 1'
#
loop_
_entity.id
_entity.type
_entity.pdbx_description
1 polymer ?
#
loop_
_entity_poly.entity_id
_entity_poly.type
_entity_poly.pdbx_seq_one_letter_code
_entity_poly.pdbx_strand_id
1 'polypeptide(L)'
;MSPSDHVKHPRSRRALTKSQFPVFTIYAQKSCLKLRPCERAWCIDRVQGYKLNGHVKRTAQVVSRRDCIEMCLGENEFTCR
;
A
#
# COMPACT_ATOMS: atom_id res chain seq x y z
N MET A 1 16.11 9.59 -59.03
CA MET A 1 16.83 9.03 -57.86
C MET A 1 16.97 10.14 -56.83
N SER A 2 16.05 10.18 -55.88
CA SER A 2 16.10 11.04 -54.70
C SER A 2 15.89 10.13 -53.50
N PRO A 3 16.82 10.02 -52.54
CA PRO A 3 16.65 9.11 -51.42
C PRO A 3 15.60 9.66 -50.46
N SER A 4 14.63 8.82 -50.10
CA SER A 4 13.65 9.09 -49.04
C SER A 4 14.37 9.22 -47.70
N ASP A 5 14.35 10.42 -47.12
CA ASP A 5 14.81 10.67 -45.76
C ASP A 5 13.91 9.94 -44.76
N HIS A 6 14.38 8.80 -44.26
CA HIS A 6 13.82 8.15 -43.09
C HIS A 6 14.06 9.03 -41.86
N VAL A 7 13.03 9.77 -41.43
CA VAL A 7 12.98 10.44 -40.12
C VAL A 7 13.04 9.36 -39.03
N LYS A 8 14.25 9.07 -38.54
CA LYS A 8 14.47 8.26 -37.33
C LYS A 8 14.02 9.09 -36.12
N HIS A 9 12.81 8.82 -35.64
CA HIS A 9 12.39 9.29 -34.32
C HIS A 9 13.30 8.66 -33.26
N PRO A 10 14.05 9.45 -32.46
CA PRO A 10 14.80 8.88 -31.36
C PRO A 10 13.80 8.33 -30.34
N ARG A 11 13.79 7.00 -30.15
CA ARG A 11 13.12 6.37 -29.00
C ARG A 11 13.82 6.87 -27.74
N SER A 12 13.33 7.97 -27.17
CA SER A 12 13.85 8.46 -25.90
C SER A 12 13.60 7.37 -24.86
N ARG A 13 14.64 6.66 -24.45
CA ARG A 13 14.60 5.96 -23.16
C ARG A 13 14.48 7.09 -22.14
N ARG A 14 13.27 7.35 -21.65
CA ARG A 14 13.07 8.30 -20.54
C ARG A 14 13.96 7.80 -19.40
N ALA A 15 15.08 8.48 -19.18
CA ALA A 15 15.89 8.24 -18.00
C ALA A 15 15.01 8.57 -16.79
N LEU A 16 14.94 7.66 -15.83
CA LEU A 16 14.22 7.88 -14.58
C LEU A 16 14.81 9.13 -13.92
N THR A 17 13.99 10.16 -13.74
CA THR A 17 14.41 11.39 -13.05
C THR A 17 14.52 11.10 -11.54
N LYS A 18 15.52 11.70 -10.88
CA LYS A 18 15.66 11.57 -9.42
C LYS A 18 14.45 12.21 -8.74
N SER A 19 13.83 11.51 -7.79
CA SER A 19 12.78 12.04 -6.94
C SER A 19 13.27 13.31 -6.25
N GLN A 20 12.52 14.41 -6.35
CA GLN A 20 12.78 15.64 -5.61
C GLN A 20 12.32 15.56 -4.15
N PHE A 21 11.58 14.49 -3.80
CA PHE A 21 11.10 14.23 -2.45
C PHE A 21 12.00 13.21 -1.75
N PRO A 22 12.23 13.35 -0.43
CA PRO A 22 12.96 12.35 0.33
C PRO A 22 12.31 10.98 0.12
N VAL A 23 13.10 10.02 -0.38
CA VAL A 23 12.67 8.64 -0.51
C VAL A 23 12.83 8.00 0.87
N PHE A 24 11.77 8.00 1.67
CA PHE A 24 11.74 7.21 2.90
C PHE A 24 11.70 5.73 2.53
N THR A 25 12.48 4.90 3.23
CA THR A 25 12.38 3.45 3.09
C THR A 25 11.05 2.98 3.66
N ILE A 26 10.12 2.60 2.79
CA ILE A 26 8.84 2.04 3.17
C ILE A 26 8.98 0.52 3.33
N TYR A 27 8.65 0.01 4.52
CA TYR A 27 8.58 -1.43 4.78
C TYR A 27 7.13 -1.90 4.62
N ALA A 28 6.85 -2.60 3.52
CA ALA A 28 5.55 -3.18 3.24
C ALA A 28 5.57 -4.70 3.45
N GLN A 29 4.49 -5.25 4.00
CA GLN A 29 4.30 -6.69 4.12
C GLN A 29 3.02 -7.10 3.38
N LYS A 30 3.16 -7.97 2.37
CA LYS A 30 1.99 -8.54 1.69
C LYS A 30 1.21 -9.40 2.69
N SER A 31 -0.07 -9.07 2.83
CA SER A 31 -0.99 -9.79 3.70
C SER A 31 -2.19 -10.23 2.87
N CYS A 32 -2.51 -11.52 2.95
CA CYS A 32 -3.75 -12.07 2.42
C CYS A 32 -4.66 -12.37 3.60
N LEU A 33 -5.87 -11.82 3.54
CA LEU A 33 -6.89 -11.87 4.58
C LEU A 33 -8.15 -12.52 3.98
N LYS A 34 -8.98 -13.16 4.80
CA LYS A 34 -10.23 -13.79 4.32
C LYS A 34 -11.15 -12.79 3.62
N LEU A 35 -11.32 -11.60 4.22
CA LEU A 35 -12.17 -10.53 3.68
C LEU A 35 -11.52 -9.75 2.54
N ARG A 36 -10.18 -9.82 2.43
CA ARG A 36 -9.38 -9.09 1.43
C ARG A 36 -8.32 -10.05 0.86
N PRO A 37 -8.72 -10.95 -0.06
CA PRO A 37 -7.82 -11.98 -0.57
C PRO A 37 -6.72 -11.36 -1.44
N CYS A 38 -5.55 -11.19 -0.84
CA CYS A 38 -4.31 -10.76 -1.50
C CYS A 38 -4.48 -9.52 -2.42
N GLU A 39 -5.30 -8.55 -2.00
CA GLU A 39 -5.48 -7.30 -2.75
C GLU A 39 -4.14 -6.60 -2.96
N ARG A 40 -4.00 -5.87 -4.09
CA ARG A 40 -2.83 -5.00 -4.34
C ARG A 40 -2.93 -3.66 -3.58
N ALA A 41 -4.05 -3.41 -2.90
CA ALA A 41 -4.28 -2.19 -2.15
C ALA A 41 -3.60 -2.24 -0.77
N TRP A 42 -3.15 -1.07 -0.32
CA TRP A 42 -2.69 -0.87 1.06
C TRP A 42 -3.89 -0.97 1.99
N CYS A 43 -4.01 -2.09 2.70
CA CYS A 43 -5.15 -2.32 3.59
C CYS A 43 -4.96 -1.69 4.97
N ILE A 44 -3.73 -1.69 5.50
CA ILE A 44 -3.41 -1.19 6.86
C ILE A 44 -1.99 -0.64 6.89
N ASP A 45 -1.81 0.48 7.60
CA ASP A 45 -0.52 1.00 8.02
C ASP A 45 -0.19 0.59 9.46
N ARG A 46 1.06 0.18 9.71
CA ARG A 46 1.52 -0.24 11.04
C ARG A 46 2.77 0.51 11.46
N VAL A 47 2.69 1.18 12.61
CA VAL A 47 3.85 1.77 13.29
C VAL A 47 4.25 0.86 14.46
N GLN A 48 5.45 0.29 14.40
CA GLN A 48 5.91 -0.63 15.44
C GLN A 48 6.24 0.11 16.75
N GLY A 49 5.82 -0.44 17.89
CA GLY A 49 6.09 0.14 19.21
C GLY A 49 5.14 1.27 19.62
N TYR A 50 4.17 1.63 18.78
CA TYR A 50 3.19 2.68 19.08
C TYR A 50 1.79 2.10 19.23
N LYS A 51 0.97 2.81 20.02
CA LYS A 51 -0.47 2.59 20.16
C LYS A 51 -1.19 3.92 20.03
N LEU A 52 -2.39 3.91 19.45
CA LEU A 52 -3.23 5.09 19.37
C LEU A 52 -4.03 5.24 20.68
N ASN A 53 -3.92 6.39 21.34
CA ASN A 53 -4.65 6.69 22.58
C ASN A 53 -5.91 7.49 22.27
N GLY A 54 -7.01 7.24 23.00
CA GLY A 54 -8.22 8.09 22.94
C GLY A 54 -9.19 7.84 21.77
N HIS A 55 -8.93 6.86 20.90
CA HIS A 55 -9.76 6.55 19.73
C HIS A 55 -10.26 5.09 19.70
N VAL A 56 -10.63 4.56 20.86
CA VAL A 56 -11.08 3.15 20.97
C VAL A 56 -12.61 3.11 20.92
N LYS A 57 -13.16 2.52 19.86
CA LYS A 57 -14.60 2.22 19.75
C LYS A 57 -14.96 0.85 20.33
N ARG A 58 -14.06 -0.13 20.19
CA ARG A 58 -14.25 -1.52 20.60
C ARG A 58 -12.90 -2.12 20.99
N THR A 59 -12.90 -2.98 22.00
CA THR A 59 -11.73 -3.79 22.41
C THR A 59 -12.13 -5.25 22.40
N ALA A 60 -11.27 -6.11 21.85
CA ALA A 60 -11.49 -7.55 21.82
C ALA A 60 -10.16 -8.30 22.06
N GLN A 61 -10.26 -9.50 22.64
CA GLN A 61 -9.14 -10.43 22.74
C GLN A 61 -9.10 -11.28 21.46
N VAL A 62 -7.92 -11.40 20.86
CA VAL A 62 -7.70 -12.14 19.60
C VAL A 62 -6.39 -12.90 19.67
N VAL A 63 -6.30 -14.02 18.95
CA VAL A 63 -5.15 -14.94 19.02
C VAL A 63 -3.94 -14.39 18.28
N SER A 64 -4.16 -13.73 17.14
CA SER A 64 -3.09 -13.18 16.33
C SER A 64 -3.40 -11.77 15.82
N ARG A 65 -2.35 -11.07 15.38
CA ARG A 65 -2.48 -9.79 14.70
C ARG A 65 -3.32 -9.89 13.42
N ARG A 66 -3.23 -11.02 12.69
CA ARG A 66 -4.06 -11.25 11.50
C ARG A 66 -5.54 -11.27 11.89
N ASP A 67 -5.89 -11.94 12.97
CA ASP A 67 -7.29 -12.03 13.42
C ASP A 67 -7.83 -10.66 13.85
N CYS A 68 -7.01 -9.84 14.52
CA CYS A 68 -7.34 -8.44 14.83
C CYS A 68 -7.71 -7.65 13.58
N ILE A 69 -6.89 -7.78 12.55
CA ILE A 69 -7.04 -7.11 11.26
C ILE A 69 -8.30 -7.59 10.53
N GLU A 70 -8.54 -8.91 10.49
CA GLU A 70 -9.76 -9.46 9.87
C GLU A 70 -11.01 -8.98 10.60
N MET A 71 -11.00 -8.96 11.93
CA MET A 71 -12.12 -8.44 12.73
C MET A 71 -12.37 -6.96 12.45
N CYS A 72 -11.32 -6.14 12.37
CA CYS A 72 -11.43 -4.71 12.05
C CYS A 72 -12.01 -4.46 10.66
N LEU A 73 -11.51 -5.15 9.63
CA LEU A 73 -11.96 -4.96 8.25
C LEU A 73 -13.36 -5.54 7.98
N GLY A 74 -13.84 -6.44 8.84
CA GLY A 74 -15.18 -7.01 8.79
C GLY A 74 -16.20 -6.30 9.67
N GLU A 75 -15.81 -5.23 10.36
CA GLU A 75 -16.70 -4.46 11.21
C GLU A 75 -17.83 -3.81 10.41
N ASN A 76 -19.06 -3.89 10.92
CA ASN A 76 -20.25 -3.39 10.24
C ASN A 76 -20.95 -2.26 11.01
N GLU A 77 -20.67 -2.10 12.31
CA GLU A 77 -21.28 -1.04 13.12
C GLU A 77 -20.54 0.30 13.00
N PHE A 78 -19.26 0.25 12.66
CA PHE A 78 -18.45 1.46 12.46
C PHE A 78 -17.35 1.22 11.44
N THR A 79 -16.89 2.29 10.80
CA THR A 79 -15.68 2.22 9.97
C THR A 79 -14.46 2.05 10.87
N CYS A 80 -13.82 0.89 10.81
CA CYS A 80 -12.50 0.68 11.39
C CYS A 80 -11.44 1.42 10.56
N ARG A 81 -10.54 2.15 11.22
CA ARG A 81 -9.53 3.03 10.61
C ARG A 81 -8.15 2.71 11.15
#